data_AF-U2EWU4-F1
#
_entry.id   AF-U2EWU4-F1
#
_cell.length_a   1.000
_cell.length_b   1.000
_cell.length_c   1.000
_cell.angle_alpha   90.00
_cell.angle_beta   90.00
_cell.angle_gamma   90.00
#
_symmetry.space_group_name_H-M   'P 1'
#
loop_
_entity.id
_entity.type
_entity.pdbx_description
1 polymer ?
#
loop_
_entity_poly.entity_id
_entity_poly.type
_entity_poly.pdbx_seq_one_letter_code
_entity_poly.pdbx_strand_id
1 'polypeptide(L)'
;MLDLKELNLNTLKYMQNYIIDPLAKNGVKVVILLEPIFDGTRLQYNINEITSAIKNAKIVDLTNLKFDDEELSDWEHLNYLGRKRYSEFLVKLYLAGKL
;
A
#
# COMPACT_ATOMS: atom_id res chain seq x y z
N MET A 1 3.33 10.98 -15.36
CA MET A 1 3.21 9.51 -15.17
C MET A 1 4.62 8.99 -15.09
N LEU A 2 4.96 8.31 -13.99
CA LEU A 2 6.27 7.78 -13.71
C LEU A 2 6.21 6.25 -13.86
N ASP A 3 7.01 5.72 -14.78
CA ASP A 3 7.10 4.29 -15.04
C ASP A 3 8.18 3.68 -14.15
N LEU A 4 7.78 2.90 -13.16
CA LEU A 4 8.69 2.21 -12.26
C LEU A 4 9.07 0.87 -12.90
N LYS A 5 10.35 0.74 -13.21
CA LYS A 5 10.93 -0.45 -13.81
C LYS A 5 11.75 -1.19 -12.78
N GLU A 6 11.71 -2.51 -12.89
CA GLU A 6 12.50 -3.45 -12.09
C GLU A 6 12.13 -3.44 -10.60
N LEU A 7 12.31 -4.60 -9.96
CA LEU A 7 12.12 -4.73 -8.53
C LEU A 7 13.45 -4.54 -7.81
N ASN A 8 13.45 -3.71 -6.76
CA ASN A 8 14.57 -3.67 -5.84
C ASN A 8 14.60 -4.94 -4.98
N LEU A 9 15.30 -5.96 -5.49
CA LEU A 9 15.41 -7.27 -4.85
C LEU A 9 16.04 -7.21 -3.45
N ASN A 10 16.92 -6.24 -3.18
CA ASN A 10 17.52 -6.07 -1.86
C ASN A 10 16.48 -5.60 -0.84
N THR A 11 15.63 -4.64 -1.21
CA THR A 11 14.51 -4.19 -0.37
C THR A 11 13.53 -5.32 -0.12
N LEU A 12 13.14 -6.07 -1.16
CA LEU A 12 12.21 -7.19 -1.01
C LEU A 12 12.78 -8.29 -0.11
N LYS A 13 14.05 -8.65 -0.30
CA LYS A 13 14.74 -9.63 0.55
C LYS A 13 14.79 -9.16 2.00
N TYR A 14 15.04 -7.87 2.22
CA TYR A 14 15.04 -7.30 3.57
C TYR A 14 13.65 -7.39 4.21
N MET A 15 12.61 -6.92 3.52
CA MET A 15 11.23 -6.98 4.01
C MET A 15 10.80 -8.42 4.31
N GLN A 16 11.07 -9.36 3.41
CA GLN A 16 10.71 -10.77 3.61
C GLN A 16 11.41 -11.36 4.84
N ASN A 17 12.73 -11.23 4.93
CA ASN A 17 13.52 -11.93 5.94
C ASN A 17 13.40 -11.31 7.34
N TYR A 18 13.25 -9.99 7.43
CA TYR A 18 13.36 -9.26 8.69
C TYR A 18 12.04 -8.66 9.19
N ILE A 19 10.99 -8.63 8.36
CA ILE A 19 9.68 -8.10 8.77
C ILE A 19 8.62 -9.19 8.63
N ILE A 20 8.44 -9.74 7.43
CA ILE A 20 7.31 -10.63 7.13
C ILE A 20 7.50 -12.00 7.78
N ASP A 21 8.65 -12.65 7.55
CA ASP A 21 8.91 -14.00 8.07
C ASP A 21 8.89 -14.07 9.60
N PRO A 22 9.52 -13.12 10.35
CA PRO A 22 9.42 -13.12 11.80
C PRO A 22 7.98 -13.00 12.31
N LEU A 23 7.17 -12.12 11.70
CA LEU A 23 5.77 -11.97 12.08
C LEU A 23 4.95 -13.23 11.76
N ALA A 24 5.09 -13.76 10.55
CA ALA A 24 4.38 -14.97 10.11
C ALA A 24 4.74 -16.20 10.96
N LYS A 25 6.02 -16.37 11.34
CA LYS A 25 6.46 -17.46 12.23
C LYS A 25 5.83 -17.41 13.62
N ASN A 26 5.45 -16.21 14.08
CA ASN A 26 4.75 -16.00 15.34
C ASN A 26 3.22 -16.04 15.18
N GLY A 27 2.70 -16.51 14.03
CA GLY A 27 1.28 -16.62 13.76
C GLY A 27 0.58 -15.28 13.47
N VAL A 28 1.33 -14.20 13.26
CA VAL A 28 0.77 -12.89 12.90
C VAL A 28 0.48 -12.87 11.39
N LYS A 29 -0.77 -12.54 11.03
CA LYS A 29 -1.15 -12.31 9.65
C LYS A 29 -0.63 -10.95 9.18
N VAL A 30 0.14 -10.94 8.10
CA VAL A 30 0.74 -9.73 7.55
C VAL A 30 -0.08 -9.22 6.36
N VAL A 31 -0.43 -7.95 6.39
CA VAL A 31 -1.02 -7.22 5.26
C VAL A 31 -0.12 -6.05 4.92
N ILE A 32 0.26 -5.94 3.65
CA ILE A 32 1.04 -4.84 3.11
C ILE A 32 0.09 -3.98 2.30
N LEU A 33 -0.03 -2.71 2.71
CA LEU A 33 -0.81 -1.71 2.01
C LEU A 33 0.15 -0.82 1.21
N LEU A 34 -0.03 -0.76 -0.11
CA LEU A 34 0.62 0.24 -0.94
C LEU A 34 -0.29 1.48 -0.93
N GLU A 35 0.14 2.51 -0.23
CA GLU A 35 -0.71 3.69 0.04
C GLU A 35 -0.96 4.53 -1.22
N PRO A 36 -2.08 5.30 -1.22
CA PRO A 36 -2.35 6.28 -2.25
C PRO A 36 -1.25 7.33 -2.36
N ILE A 37 -1.07 7.88 -3.56
CA ILE A 37 -0.14 8.99 -3.80
C ILE A 37 -0.93 10.29 -3.91
N PHE A 38 -0.56 11.27 -3.09
CA PHE A 38 -1.33 12.50 -2.90
C PHE A 38 -0.86 13.65 -3.79
N ASP A 39 0.37 13.60 -4.32
CA ASP A 39 1.00 14.68 -5.12
C ASP A 39 0.56 14.72 -6.59
N GLY A 40 -0.43 13.91 -6.96
CA GLY A 40 -0.92 13.79 -8.33
C GLY A 40 -0.01 12.94 -9.24
N THR A 41 1.10 12.41 -8.74
CA THR A 41 1.97 11.50 -9.48
C THR A 41 1.22 10.20 -9.76
N ARG A 42 1.14 9.84 -11.05
CA ARG A 42 0.64 8.55 -11.49
C ARG A 42 1.80 7.59 -11.67
N LEU A 43 1.85 6.52 -10.88
CA LEU A 43 2.80 5.43 -11.09
C LEU A 43 2.26 4.42 -12.10
N GLN A 44 3.14 3.88 -12.92
CA GLN A 44 2.90 2.69 -13.73
C GLN A 44 3.91 1.63 -13.29
N TYR A 45 3.39 0.46 -12.90
CA TYR A 45 4.20 -0.70 -12.52
C TYR A 45 3.35 -1.98 -12.59
N ASN A 46 4.01 -3.13 -12.57
CA ASN A 46 3.35 -4.43 -12.57
C ASN A 46 3.22 -4.97 -11.14
N ILE A 47 2.03 -4.84 -10.55
CA ILE A 47 1.74 -5.37 -9.21
C ILE A 47 1.95 -6.89 -9.12
N ASN A 48 1.87 -7.63 -10.23
CA ASN A 48 2.10 -9.07 -10.24
C ASN A 48 3.57 -9.43 -9.93
N GLU A 49 4.52 -8.54 -10.28
CA GLU A 49 5.94 -8.75 -9.95
C GLU A 49 6.15 -8.64 -8.42
N ILE A 50 5.53 -7.65 -7.78
CA ILE A 50 5.62 -7.47 -6.32
C ILE A 50 4.92 -8.63 -5.59
N THR A 51 3.70 -8.98 -6.01
CA THR A 51 2.89 -10.01 -5.35
C THR A 51 3.47 -11.41 -5.48
N SER A 52 4.14 -11.73 -6.60
CA SER A 52 4.83 -13.01 -6.76
C SER A 52 6.14 -13.12 -5.97
N ALA A 53 6.80 -11.98 -5.69
CA ALA A 53 8.07 -11.95 -4.97
C ALA A 53 7.91 -12.03 -3.43
N ILE A 54 6.75 -11.63 -2.90
CA ILE A 54 6.48 -11.61 -1.45
C ILE A 54 5.61 -12.80 -1.06
N LYS A 55 6.00 -13.51 0.00
CA LYS A 55 5.27 -14.67 0.54
C LYS A 55 4.75 -14.38 1.95
N ASN A 56 3.69 -15.09 2.35
CA ASN A 56 3.09 -15.02 3.69
C ASN A 56 2.54 -13.63 4.08
N ALA A 57 2.29 -12.77 3.09
CA ALA A 57 1.61 -11.50 3.27
C ALA A 57 0.53 -11.34 2.19
N LYS A 58 -0.56 -10.67 2.57
CA LYS A 58 -1.54 -10.17 1.61
C LYS A 58 -1.12 -8.78 1.17
N ILE A 59 -1.13 -8.50 -0.12
CA ILE A 59 -0.82 -7.17 -0.65
C ILE A 59 -2.11 -6.53 -1.14
N VAL A 60 -2.34 -5.29 -0.70
CA VAL A 60 -3.46 -4.46 -1.14
C VAL A 60 -2.88 -3.21 -1.78
N ASP A 61 -3.18 -3.02 -3.05
CA ASP A 61 -2.70 -1.90 -3.84
C ASP A 61 -3.74 -0.78 -3.90
N LEU A 62 -3.44 0.33 -3.24
CA LEU A 62 -4.26 1.55 -3.26
C LEU A 62 -3.54 2.74 -3.93
N THR A 63 -2.42 2.51 -4.62
CA THR A 63 -1.63 3.60 -5.23
C THR A 63 -2.43 4.42 -6.26
N ASN A 64 -3.47 3.83 -6.84
CA ASN A 64 -4.38 4.47 -7.79
C ASN A 64 -5.63 5.10 -7.14
N LEU A 65 -5.80 4.99 -5.82
CA LEU A 65 -6.88 5.67 -5.10
C LEU A 65 -6.63 7.19 -5.14
N LYS A 66 -7.64 7.94 -5.55
CA LYS A 66 -7.54 9.40 -5.70
C LYS A 66 -8.28 10.12 -4.58
N PHE A 67 -7.81 11.31 -4.29
CA PHE A 67 -8.44 12.28 -3.40
C PHE A 67 -8.65 13.58 -4.17
N ASP A 68 -9.70 14.29 -3.78
CA ASP A 68 -9.99 15.60 -4.36
C ASP A 68 -9.14 16.68 -3.67
N ASP A 69 -8.87 17.80 -4.35
CA ASP A 69 -8.02 18.86 -3.81
C ASP A 69 -8.52 19.38 -2.45
N GLU A 70 -9.84 19.40 -2.24
CA GLU A 70 -10.49 19.78 -0.98
C GLU A 70 -10.18 18.81 0.18
N GLU A 71 -9.67 17.62 -0.11
CA GLU A 71 -9.32 16.58 0.87
C GLU A 71 -7.83 16.57 1.22
N LEU A 72 -7.04 17.44 0.57
CA LEU A 72 -5.61 17.59 0.79
C LEU A 72 -5.31 18.77 1.73
N SER A 73 -4.29 18.61 2.56
CA SER A 73 -3.75 19.66 3.44
C SER A 73 -2.64 20.42 2.72
N ASP A 74 -1.84 19.68 1.97
CA ASP A 74 -0.80 20.16 1.07
C ASP A 74 -0.67 19.12 -0.07
N TRP A 75 0.40 19.21 -0.86
CA TRP A 75 0.60 18.33 -2.00
C TRP A 75 0.84 16.86 -1.61
N GLU A 76 1.22 16.55 -0.37
CA GLU A 76 1.60 15.20 0.03
C GLU A 76 0.75 14.62 1.17
N HIS A 77 -0.07 15.44 1.83
CA HIS A 77 -0.80 15.03 3.04
C HIS A 77 -2.31 15.26 2.95
N LEU A 78 -3.08 14.28 3.40
CA LEU A 78 -4.53 14.42 3.58
C LEU A 78 -4.87 15.40 4.71
N ASN A 79 -5.90 16.23 4.51
CA ASN A 79 -6.52 17.01 5.58
C ASN A 79 -7.54 16.18 6.36
N TYR A 80 -8.34 16.82 7.23
CA TYR A 80 -9.32 16.12 8.06
C TYR A 80 -10.44 15.43 7.25
N LEU A 81 -10.85 15.99 6.10
CA LEU A 81 -11.84 15.39 5.20
C LEU A 81 -11.25 14.14 4.52
N GLY A 82 -10.06 14.28 3.94
CA GLY A 82 -9.36 13.15 3.31
C GLY A 82 -9.08 12.01 4.28
N ARG A 83 -8.61 12.33 5.50
CA ARG A 83 -8.39 11.33 6.55
C ARG A 83 -9.68 10.63 6.96
N LYS A 84 -10.80 11.35 7.06
CA LYS A 84 -12.11 10.76 7.37
C LYS A 84 -12.52 9.76 6.27
N ARG A 85 -12.53 10.19 5.01
CA ARG A 85 -12.87 9.32 3.86
C ARG A 85 -11.95 8.10 3.79
N TYR A 86 -10.63 8.30 3.91
CA TYR A 86 -9.67 7.22 3.82
C TYR A 86 -9.87 6.21 4.95
N SER A 87 -10.09 6.69 6.18
CA SER A 87 -10.38 5.83 7.34
C SER A 87 -11.67 5.02 7.15
N GLU A 88 -12.75 5.65 6.68
CA GLU A 88 -14.01 4.97 6.37
C GLU A 88 -13.84 3.90 5.27
N PHE A 89 -13.01 4.19 4.26
CA PHE A 89 -12.68 3.24 3.20
C PHE A 89 -11.89 2.04 3.73
N LEU A 90 -10.85 2.26 4.54
CA LEU A 90 -10.06 1.20 5.16
C LEU A 90 -10.92 0.32 6.08
N VAL A 91 -11.83 0.91 6.87
CA VAL A 91 -12.79 0.17 7.70
C VAL A 91 -13.68 -0.73 6.85
N LYS A 92 -14.20 -0.23 5.71
CA LYS A 92 -15.00 -1.06 4.79
C LYS A 92 -14.20 -2.23 4.22
N LEU A 93 -12.93 -2.03 3.87
CA LEU A 93 -12.06 -3.11 3.41
C LEU A 93 -11.81 -4.15 4.50
N TYR A 94 -11.54 -3.71 5.72
CA TYR A 94 -11.34 -4.59 6.87
C TYR A 94 -12.59 -5.45 7.17
N LEU A 95 -13.77 -4.82 7.25
CA LEU A 95 -15.03 -5.54 7.49
C LEU A 95 -15.38 -6.52 6.36
N ALA A 96 -14.91 -6.26 5.13
CA ALA A 96 -15.07 -7.16 3.99
C ALA A 96 -14.01 -8.28 3.93
N GLY A 97 -13.10 -8.39 4.91
CA GLY A 97 -11.98 -9.33 4.89
C GLY A 97 -10.96 -9.05 3.77
N LYS A 98 -10.95 -7.81 3.25
CA LYS A 98 -10.01 -7.35 2.23
C LYS A 98 -8.73 -6.78 2.86
N LEU A 99 -8.78 -6.36 4.12
CA LEU A 99 -7.62 -6.15 5.01
C LEU A 99 -7.61 -7.21 6.12
#